data_AF-A0A3D5RPW8-F1
#
_entry.id   AF-A0A3D5RPW8-F1
#
_cell.length_a   1.000
_cell.length_b   1.000
_cell.length_c   1.000
_cell.angle_alpha   90.00
_cell.angle_beta   90.00
_cell.angle_gamma   90.00
#
_symmetry.space_group_name_H-M   'P 1'
#
loop_
_entity.id
_entity.type
_entity.pdbx_description
1 polymer ?
#
loop_
_entity_poly.entity_id
_entity_poly.type
_entity_poly.pdbx_seq_one_letter_code
_entity_poly.pdbx_strand_id
1 'polypeptide(L)'
;MVTSLKIALAQINPKVGDIASNAELIKATHADAAKTGADLVVFSELVLSGYPPEDLVYRPAFLDAVENATNELAQITADNGPGILIGAPWRDFSSSRKKKNGKLEVYNAGLLLDAGKIAGVRFKYNLPNYGVFDEHRVFKSGPLPGPLMFRGVRLGVMVCEDMWSEDVAETLVESGAELLIVLNGSPFELDKLDVRLDHAVARVSETRLPLIYVNQIGGQDDLVFDGGSFVLNADRALAVQMPSWQENLAITNWQRVGDNWVCDDLDLNPALDRMENVYRALMLGLADYVRKNNFPGVVIGLSGGVDSALTAAVAVDALGADKVRCVMMPSPYTSTESLEDANGAAQLLGAHLDTVNIGPVMQAYDALLELLFVKMQSDTTEENIQARARGITLMALSNKFGHMVLSTGNKSEVSVGYSTLYGDLCGGFSVLKDVYKTTVFDLSRWRNAQRPMGAMGPNGPV
;
A
#
# COMPACT_ATOMS: atom_id res chain seq x y z
N MET A 1 36.97 16.06 -6.15
CA MET A 1 35.91 15.49 -5.28
C MET A 1 34.58 16.04 -5.75
N VAL A 2 33.52 15.23 -5.71
CA VAL A 2 32.16 15.70 -5.98
C VAL A 2 31.75 16.63 -4.85
N THR A 3 31.31 17.85 -5.19
CA THR A 3 30.96 18.90 -4.21
C THR A 3 29.45 19.15 -4.12
N SER A 4 28.69 18.70 -5.11
CA SER A 4 27.24 18.82 -5.18
C SER A 4 26.62 17.53 -5.74
N LEU A 5 25.42 17.19 -5.30
CA LEU A 5 24.68 16.01 -5.76
C LEU A 5 23.17 16.34 -5.78
N LYS A 6 22.46 15.97 -6.84
CA LYS A 6 21.00 16.04 -6.90
C LYS A 6 20.39 14.65 -6.88
N ILE A 7 19.50 14.40 -5.92
CA ILE A 7 18.88 13.08 -5.75
C ILE A 7 17.37 13.23 -5.89
N ALA A 8 16.79 12.51 -6.86
CA ALA A 8 15.35 12.40 -7.03
C ALA A 8 14.82 11.26 -6.15
N LEU A 9 13.81 11.55 -5.33
CA LEU A 9 13.12 10.58 -4.47
C LEU A 9 11.81 10.19 -5.12
N ALA A 10 11.72 8.95 -5.57
CA ALA A 10 10.58 8.42 -6.30
C ALA A 10 9.64 7.64 -5.36
N GLN A 11 8.56 8.31 -4.96
CA GLN A 11 7.45 7.70 -4.22
C GLN A 11 6.36 7.32 -5.23
N ILE A 12 6.38 6.06 -5.67
CA ILE A 12 5.51 5.55 -6.74
C ILE A 12 4.71 4.32 -6.29
N ASN A 13 3.69 3.96 -7.08
CA ASN A 13 2.74 2.89 -6.80
C ASN A 13 2.94 1.64 -7.69
N PRO A 14 3.87 0.73 -7.34
CA PRO A 14 4.08 -0.50 -8.09
C PRO A 14 2.96 -1.52 -7.87
N LYS A 15 2.89 -2.49 -8.77
CA LYS A 15 1.93 -3.59 -8.73
C LYS A 15 2.65 -4.92 -8.56
N VAL A 16 2.28 -5.70 -7.56
CA VAL A 16 2.90 -7.00 -7.29
C VAL A 16 2.79 -7.92 -8.52
N GLY A 17 3.92 -8.48 -8.94
CA GLY A 17 3.98 -9.44 -10.04
C GLY A 17 4.07 -8.83 -11.45
N ASP A 18 3.71 -7.55 -11.62
CA ASP A 18 3.62 -6.88 -12.93
C ASP A 18 4.96 -6.21 -13.30
N ILE A 19 6.00 -7.04 -13.47
CA ILE A 19 7.39 -6.58 -13.68
C ILE A 19 7.51 -5.60 -14.85
N ALA A 20 6.81 -5.89 -15.95
CA ALA A 20 6.85 -5.05 -17.15
C ALA A 20 6.28 -3.65 -16.87
N SER A 21 5.10 -3.56 -16.26
CA SER A 21 4.48 -2.27 -15.96
C SER A 21 5.27 -1.47 -14.92
N ASN A 22 5.82 -2.15 -13.90
CA ASN A 22 6.69 -1.51 -12.91
C ASN A 22 7.99 -1.00 -13.54
N ALA A 23 8.60 -1.75 -14.47
CA ALA A 23 9.78 -1.30 -15.20
C ALA A 23 9.48 -0.06 -16.05
N GLU A 24 8.34 -0.02 -16.74
CA GLU A 24 7.92 1.18 -17.49
C GLU A 24 7.64 2.38 -16.59
N LEU A 25 7.03 2.16 -15.41
CA LEU A 25 6.85 3.21 -14.40
C LEU A 25 8.19 3.77 -13.90
N ILE A 26 9.17 2.89 -13.65
CA ILE A 26 10.54 3.30 -13.27
C ILE A 26 11.22 4.06 -14.41
N LYS A 27 11.12 3.59 -15.66
CA LYS A 27 11.67 4.29 -16.85
C LYS A 27 11.07 5.68 -17.02
N ALA A 28 9.75 5.80 -16.89
CA ALA A 28 9.05 7.09 -16.99
C ALA A 28 9.50 8.05 -15.88
N THR A 29 9.58 7.56 -14.63
CA THR A 29 10.02 8.35 -13.47
C THR A 29 11.49 8.78 -13.60
N HIS A 30 12.36 7.89 -14.10
CA HIS A 30 13.76 8.20 -14.41
C HIS A 30 13.86 9.29 -15.47
N ALA A 31 13.07 9.21 -16.55
CA ALA A 31 13.05 10.22 -17.60
C ALA A 31 12.57 11.58 -17.07
N ASP A 32 11.60 11.61 -16.16
CA ASP A 32 11.15 12.84 -15.51
C ASP A 32 12.22 13.43 -14.59
N ALA A 33 12.92 12.61 -13.80
CA ALA A 33 14.05 13.05 -12.99
C ALA A 33 15.25 13.54 -13.84
N ALA A 34 15.47 12.96 -15.02
CA ALA A 34 16.51 13.42 -15.92
C ALA A 34 16.26 14.87 -16.40
N LYS A 35 14.99 15.25 -16.60
CA LYS A 35 14.60 16.62 -17.00
C LYS A 35 14.93 17.66 -15.92
N THR A 36 15.04 17.26 -14.65
CA THR A 36 15.40 18.15 -13.54
C THR A 36 16.91 18.22 -13.30
N GLY A 37 17.70 17.46 -14.08
CA GLY A 37 19.14 17.32 -13.92
C GLY A 37 19.52 16.54 -12.66
N ALA A 38 18.70 15.57 -12.24
CA ALA A 38 19.06 14.68 -11.14
C ALA A 38 20.31 13.85 -11.50
N ASP A 39 21.15 13.56 -10.50
CA ASP A 39 22.30 12.67 -10.65
C ASP A 39 21.92 11.22 -10.31
N LEU A 40 21.01 11.02 -9.35
CA LEU A 40 20.55 9.71 -8.88
C LEU A 40 19.03 9.74 -8.68
N VAL A 41 18.34 8.66 -9.04
CA VAL A 41 16.93 8.43 -8.70
C VAL A 41 16.84 7.26 -7.72
N VAL A 42 16.20 7.48 -6.57
CA VAL A 42 16.04 6.48 -5.50
C VAL A 42 14.57 6.06 -5.43
N PHE A 43 14.34 4.75 -5.48
CA PHE A 43 13.02 4.14 -5.40
C PHE A 43 12.85 3.32 -4.11
N SER A 44 11.63 2.84 -3.86
CA SER A 44 11.28 2.04 -2.69
C SER A 44 11.86 0.61 -2.72
N GLU A 45 11.72 -0.06 -1.57
CA GLU A 45 12.00 -1.49 -1.43
C GLU A 45 11.16 -2.31 -2.42
N LEU A 46 11.79 -3.31 -3.05
CA LEU A 46 11.16 -4.22 -4.01
C LEU A 46 10.29 -3.56 -5.10
N VAL A 47 10.52 -2.28 -5.41
CA VAL A 47 9.72 -1.48 -6.36
C VAL A 47 9.51 -2.17 -7.71
N LEU A 48 10.51 -2.90 -8.20
CA LEU A 48 10.43 -3.56 -9.51
C LEU A 48 9.45 -4.73 -9.49
N SER A 49 9.39 -5.48 -8.38
CA SER A 49 8.45 -6.58 -8.21
C SER A 49 7.09 -6.17 -7.66
N GLY A 50 7.01 -4.99 -7.03
CA GLY A 50 6.01 -4.69 -6.03
C GLY A 50 6.29 -5.40 -4.70
N TYR A 51 5.68 -4.90 -3.63
CA TYR A 51 5.81 -5.44 -2.28
C TYR A 51 4.43 -5.64 -1.62
N PRO A 52 4.21 -6.74 -0.86
CA PRO A 52 5.08 -7.92 -0.74
C PRO A 52 4.90 -8.91 -1.91
N PRO A 53 5.97 -9.56 -2.42
CA PRO A 53 5.86 -10.53 -3.53
C PRO A 53 5.49 -11.95 -3.09
N GLU A 54 5.53 -12.25 -1.79
CA GLU A 54 5.22 -13.57 -1.22
C GLU A 54 5.89 -14.74 -1.98
N ASP A 55 5.12 -15.79 -2.32
CA ASP A 55 5.60 -17.02 -2.95
C ASP A 55 6.07 -16.83 -4.40
N LEU A 56 5.84 -15.66 -5.01
CA LEU A 56 6.38 -15.36 -6.34
C LEU A 56 7.90 -15.47 -6.35
N VAL A 57 8.54 -15.18 -5.22
CA VAL A 57 10.00 -15.31 -5.03
C VAL A 57 10.49 -16.74 -5.32
N TYR A 58 9.66 -17.77 -5.16
CA TYR A 58 10.04 -19.15 -5.47
C TYR A 58 9.88 -19.53 -6.94
N ARG A 59 9.26 -18.67 -7.77
CA ARG A 59 9.01 -18.94 -9.19
C ARG A 59 10.24 -18.53 -10.01
N PRO A 60 10.98 -19.45 -10.65
CA PRO A 60 12.18 -19.09 -11.42
C PRO A 60 11.88 -18.08 -12.53
N ALA A 61 10.78 -18.25 -13.26
CA ALA A 61 10.39 -17.34 -14.34
C ALA A 61 10.11 -15.91 -13.85
N PHE A 62 9.64 -15.74 -12.60
CA PHE A 62 9.44 -14.41 -12.00
C PHE A 62 10.79 -13.74 -11.71
N LEU A 63 11.74 -14.49 -11.12
CA LEU A 63 13.10 -13.98 -10.88
C LEU A 63 13.84 -13.69 -12.19
N ASP A 64 13.68 -14.54 -13.21
CA ASP A 64 14.25 -14.31 -14.54
C ASP A 64 13.70 -13.02 -15.15
N ALA A 65 12.40 -12.73 -14.98
CA ALA A 65 11.79 -11.48 -15.45
C ALA A 65 12.32 -10.26 -14.70
N VAL A 66 12.45 -10.33 -13.37
CA VAL A 66 13.03 -9.27 -12.53
C VAL A 66 14.46 -8.96 -12.98
N GLU A 67 15.28 -9.98 -13.23
CA GLU A 67 16.67 -9.80 -13.65
C GLU A 67 16.79 -9.21 -15.05
N ASN A 68 15.99 -9.68 -16.00
CA ASN A 68 15.95 -9.12 -17.35
C ASN A 68 15.56 -7.63 -17.31
N ALA A 69 14.49 -7.30 -16.58
CA ALA A 69 14.05 -5.91 -16.43
C ALA A 69 15.11 -5.05 -15.71
N THR A 70 15.81 -5.57 -14.71
CA THR A 70 16.91 -4.87 -14.04
C THR A 70 18.05 -4.58 -15.02
N ASN A 71 18.41 -5.53 -15.88
CA ASN A 71 19.44 -5.32 -16.89
C ASN A 71 19.02 -4.27 -17.93
N GLU A 72 17.76 -4.26 -18.35
CA GLU A 72 17.21 -3.21 -19.21
C GLU A 72 17.25 -1.83 -18.54
N LEU A 73 16.85 -1.74 -17.28
CA LEU A 73 16.93 -0.52 -16.48
C LEU A 73 18.38 -0.06 -16.30
N ALA A 74 19.34 -0.98 -16.24
CA ALA A 74 20.74 -0.61 -16.21
C ALA A 74 21.17 0.04 -17.53
N GLN A 75 20.74 -0.49 -18.69
CA GLN A 75 21.11 0.06 -20.00
C GLN A 75 20.62 1.50 -20.21
N ILE A 76 19.47 1.90 -19.66
CA ILE A 76 18.99 3.28 -19.81
C ILE A 76 19.88 4.31 -19.10
N THR A 77 20.77 3.89 -18.20
CA THR A 77 21.76 4.76 -17.53
C THR A 77 23.07 4.91 -18.31
N ALA A 78 23.18 4.32 -19.51
CA ALA A 78 24.41 4.33 -20.31
C ALA A 78 24.72 5.69 -20.96
N ASP A 79 23.75 6.60 -21.02
CA ASP A 79 23.85 7.92 -21.63
C ASP A 79 24.50 8.99 -20.71
N ASN A 80 25.04 8.57 -19.56
CA ASN A 80 25.51 9.43 -18.47
C ASN A 80 24.40 10.28 -17.81
N GLY A 81 23.13 9.93 -18.02
CA GLY A 81 22.00 10.48 -17.27
C GLY A 81 22.02 10.07 -15.78
N PRO A 82 20.90 10.25 -15.08
CA PRO A 82 20.81 9.86 -13.68
C PRO A 82 21.09 8.36 -13.48
N GLY A 83 21.86 8.01 -12.45
CA GLY A 83 21.89 6.64 -11.94
C GLY A 83 20.55 6.26 -11.32
N ILE A 84 20.36 4.98 -11.05
CA ILE A 84 19.12 4.45 -10.46
C ILE A 84 19.47 3.56 -9.26
N LEU A 85 18.80 3.78 -8.13
CA LEU A 85 18.81 2.88 -6.97
C LEU A 85 17.40 2.29 -6.78
N ILE A 86 17.25 0.99 -7.05
CA ILE A 86 15.97 0.27 -6.93
C ILE A 86 16.03 -0.87 -5.93
N GLY A 87 14.89 -1.23 -5.36
CA GLY A 87 14.69 -2.51 -4.67
C GLY A 87 14.18 -3.62 -5.59
N ALA A 88 14.69 -4.85 -5.45
CA ALA A 88 14.19 -6.03 -6.17
C ALA A 88 14.55 -7.37 -5.48
N PRO A 89 13.78 -8.46 -5.72
CA PRO A 89 14.18 -9.82 -5.35
C PRO A 89 15.39 -10.23 -6.21
N TRP A 90 16.51 -10.62 -5.59
CA TRP A 90 17.76 -10.80 -6.32
C TRP A 90 18.45 -12.12 -6.03
N ARG A 91 18.86 -12.86 -7.08
CA ARG A 91 19.71 -14.04 -6.94
C ARG A 91 21.17 -13.61 -6.85
N ASP A 92 21.90 -14.08 -5.83
CA ASP A 92 23.33 -13.76 -5.70
C ASP A 92 24.17 -14.56 -6.71
N PHE A 93 24.57 -13.90 -7.80
CA PHE A 93 25.48 -14.45 -8.82
C PHE A 93 26.96 -14.32 -8.48
N SER A 94 27.32 -13.56 -7.44
CA SER A 94 28.71 -13.26 -7.08
C SER A 94 29.35 -14.36 -6.23
N SER A 95 28.55 -15.10 -5.47
CA SER A 95 29.05 -16.18 -4.64
C SER A 95 29.42 -17.40 -5.49
N SER A 96 30.73 -17.65 -5.62
CA SER A 96 31.29 -18.89 -6.16
C SER A 96 30.93 -20.13 -5.32
N ARG A 97 30.23 -19.97 -4.19
CA ARG A 97 29.59 -21.07 -3.47
C ARG A 97 28.41 -21.59 -4.29
N LYS A 98 28.69 -22.42 -5.29
CA LYS A 98 27.76 -23.46 -5.74
C LYS A 98 27.36 -24.27 -4.51
N LYS A 99 26.19 -23.98 -3.92
CA LYS A 99 25.66 -24.73 -2.78
C LYS A 99 25.23 -26.12 -3.23
N LYS A 100 25.15 -27.05 -2.27
CA LYS A 100 24.94 -28.51 -2.41
C LYS A 100 23.86 -28.96 -3.42
N ASN A 101 22.94 -28.07 -3.81
CA ASN A 101 21.76 -28.40 -4.61
C ASN A 101 21.66 -27.59 -5.92
N GLY A 102 22.67 -26.78 -6.26
CA GLY A 102 22.72 -26.01 -7.52
C GLY A 102 21.75 -24.82 -7.63
N LYS A 103 21.00 -24.47 -6.57
CA LYS A 103 20.10 -23.29 -6.54
C LYS A 103 20.79 -22.08 -5.94
N LEU A 104 20.61 -20.91 -6.57
CA LEU A 104 21.03 -19.62 -6.04
C LEU A 104 20.12 -19.19 -4.88
N GLU A 105 20.68 -18.50 -3.90
CA GLU A 105 19.89 -17.86 -2.85
C GLU A 105 19.30 -16.56 -3.34
N VAL A 106 18.10 -16.27 -2.86
CA VAL A 106 17.35 -15.06 -3.20
C VAL A 106 17.35 -14.14 -1.99
N TYR A 107 17.58 -12.86 -2.24
CA TYR A 107 17.67 -11.80 -1.25
C TYR A 107 16.68 -10.69 -1.59
N ASN A 108 16.21 -9.98 -0.58
CA ASN A 108 15.64 -8.65 -0.78
C ASN A 108 16.81 -7.66 -0.94
N ALA A 109 16.90 -6.96 -2.06
CA ALA A 109 18.12 -6.25 -2.43
C ALA A 109 17.90 -4.82 -2.92
N GLY A 110 18.80 -3.92 -2.53
CA GLY A 110 19.02 -2.62 -3.17
C GLY A 110 20.08 -2.71 -4.27
N LEU A 111 19.74 -2.28 -5.48
CA LEU A 111 20.55 -2.40 -6.69
C LEU A 111 20.88 -1.01 -7.24
N LEU A 112 22.17 -0.67 -7.28
CA LEU A 112 22.64 0.55 -7.92
C LEU A 112 22.95 0.27 -9.39
N LEU A 113 22.24 0.94 -10.28
CA LEU A 113 22.40 0.90 -11.73
C LEU A 113 23.02 2.22 -12.19
N ASP A 114 24.17 2.16 -12.84
CA ASP A 114 24.86 3.35 -13.35
C ASP A 114 25.76 2.99 -14.52
N ALA A 115 25.92 3.90 -15.47
CA ALA A 115 26.76 3.75 -16.66
C ALA A 115 26.51 2.44 -17.43
N GLY A 116 25.24 2.07 -17.61
CA GLY A 116 24.86 0.90 -18.41
C GLY A 116 25.01 -0.45 -17.72
N LYS A 117 25.25 -0.49 -16.40
CA LYS A 117 25.49 -1.74 -15.66
C LYS A 117 24.92 -1.70 -14.24
N ILE A 118 24.76 -2.88 -13.66
CA ILE A 118 24.54 -3.04 -12.22
C ILE A 118 25.88 -2.74 -11.52
N ALA A 119 26.03 -1.51 -11.04
CA ALA A 119 27.26 -1.01 -10.43
C ALA A 119 27.50 -1.56 -9.02
N GLY A 120 26.44 -1.96 -8.32
CA GLY A 120 26.57 -2.69 -7.07
C GLY A 120 25.24 -3.15 -6.48
N VAL A 121 25.34 -4.05 -5.49
CA VAL A 121 24.21 -4.76 -4.89
C VAL A 121 24.36 -4.75 -3.37
N ARG A 122 23.26 -4.52 -2.65
CA ARG A 122 23.16 -4.69 -1.19
C ARG A 122 21.98 -5.55 -0.84
N PHE A 123 22.20 -6.49 0.07
CA PHE A 123 21.17 -7.40 0.54
C PHE A 123 20.68 -6.93 1.90
N LYS A 124 19.37 -6.95 2.09
CA LYS A 124 18.73 -6.68 3.37
C LYS A 124 19.30 -7.62 4.43
N TYR A 125 19.74 -7.05 5.54
CA TYR A 125 20.35 -7.79 6.65
C TYR A 125 19.27 -8.26 7.62
N ASN A 126 18.45 -7.33 8.12
CA ASN A 126 17.36 -7.62 9.04
C ASN A 126 16.11 -8.02 8.25
N LEU A 127 15.67 -9.28 8.41
CA LEU A 127 14.44 -9.75 7.78
C LEU A 127 13.30 -9.76 8.82
N PRO A 128 12.25 -8.94 8.67
CA PRO A 128 11.14 -8.95 9.61
C PRO A 128 10.34 -10.26 9.49
N ASN A 129 9.97 -10.83 10.64
CA ASN A 129 9.17 -12.06 10.75
C ASN A 129 8.09 -11.95 11.85
N TYR A 130 7.55 -10.75 12.00
CA TYR A 130 6.54 -10.39 12.98
C TYR A 130 5.45 -9.53 12.32
N GLY A 131 4.28 -9.45 12.95
CA GLY A 131 3.15 -8.69 12.38
C GLY A 131 2.72 -9.26 11.03
N VAL A 132 2.82 -8.43 10.00
CA VAL A 132 2.41 -8.75 8.62
C VAL A 132 3.55 -9.32 7.76
N PHE A 133 4.76 -9.44 8.30
CA PHE A 133 5.95 -9.83 7.56
C PHE A 133 6.36 -11.28 7.83
N ASP A 134 6.80 -11.97 6.78
CA ASP A 134 7.30 -13.35 6.81
C ASP A 134 8.54 -13.49 5.88
N GLU A 135 9.46 -12.54 5.94
CA GLU A 135 10.56 -12.45 4.97
C GLU A 135 11.59 -13.59 5.12
N HIS A 136 11.76 -14.15 6.32
CA HIS A 136 12.64 -15.31 6.52
C HIS A 136 12.19 -16.55 5.75
N ARG A 137 10.90 -16.63 5.41
CA ARG A 137 10.37 -17.70 4.57
C ARG A 137 10.93 -17.61 3.17
N VAL A 138 10.88 -16.43 2.55
CA VAL A 138 11.15 -16.24 1.11
C VAL A 138 12.56 -15.73 0.79
N PHE A 139 13.23 -15.05 1.72
CA PHE A 139 14.56 -14.46 1.52
C PHE A 139 15.63 -15.03 2.45
N LYS A 140 16.89 -14.84 2.06
CA LYS A 140 18.05 -14.99 2.94
C LYS A 140 18.53 -13.62 3.42
N SER A 141 18.98 -13.59 4.68
CA SER A 141 19.62 -12.42 5.27
C SER A 141 21.00 -12.23 4.63
N GLY A 142 21.29 -10.99 4.22
CA GLY A 142 22.58 -10.58 3.71
C GLY A 142 23.67 -10.54 4.80
N PRO A 143 24.95 -10.36 4.43
CA PRO A 143 25.97 -9.93 5.38
C PRO A 143 25.78 -8.43 5.71
N LEU A 144 26.40 -7.96 6.80
CA LEU A 144 26.48 -6.52 7.09
C LEU A 144 27.15 -5.79 5.90
N PRO A 145 26.53 -4.71 5.38
CA PRO A 145 26.97 -4.07 4.15
C PRO A 145 28.05 -3.00 4.38
N GLY A 146 28.95 -2.83 3.40
CA GLY A 146 29.71 -1.58 3.22
C GLY A 146 28.99 -0.60 2.27
N PRO A 147 29.44 0.64 2.04
CA PRO A 147 28.76 1.57 1.13
C PRO A 147 28.88 1.17 -0.35
N LEU A 148 27.90 1.57 -1.16
CA LEU A 148 27.97 1.52 -2.63
C LEU A 148 28.69 2.77 -3.15
N MET A 149 29.62 2.59 -4.10
CA MET A 149 30.30 3.70 -4.75
C MET A 149 29.47 4.23 -5.91
N PHE A 150 29.04 5.48 -5.83
CA PHE A 150 28.32 6.17 -6.90
C PHE A 150 29.05 7.45 -7.28
N ARG A 151 29.70 7.46 -8.45
CA ARG A 151 30.40 8.63 -9.02
C ARG A 151 31.34 9.36 -8.05
N GLY A 152 31.97 8.64 -7.12
CA GLY A 152 32.89 9.19 -6.12
C GLY A 152 32.26 9.51 -4.75
N VAL A 153 30.97 9.21 -4.57
CA VAL A 153 30.23 9.31 -3.30
C VAL A 153 29.96 7.91 -2.75
N ARG A 154 30.15 7.72 -1.44
CA ARG A 154 29.92 6.43 -0.76
C ARG A 154 28.52 6.41 -0.14
N LEU A 155 27.57 5.79 -0.83
CA LEU A 155 26.17 5.67 -0.41
C LEU A 155 25.99 4.48 0.54
N GLY A 156 25.60 4.74 1.78
CA GLY A 156 25.18 3.71 2.72
C GLY A 156 23.74 3.29 2.44
N VAL A 157 23.54 2.15 1.79
CA VAL A 157 22.19 1.67 1.43
C VAL A 157 21.71 0.65 2.44
N MET A 158 20.53 0.92 3.00
CA MET A 158 19.77 0.06 3.90
C MET A 158 18.43 -0.31 3.25
N VAL A 159 17.87 -1.46 3.60
CA VAL A 159 16.55 -1.86 3.15
C VAL A 159 15.62 -2.01 4.36
N CYS A 160 14.69 -1.07 4.49
CA CYS A 160 13.59 -1.06 5.45
C CYS A 160 14.02 -1.41 6.89
N GLU A 161 13.76 -2.64 7.33
CA GLU A 161 14.07 -3.17 8.67
C GLU A 161 15.53 -2.99 9.09
N ASP A 162 16.46 -2.86 8.13
CA ASP A 162 17.85 -2.51 8.39
C ASP A 162 18.02 -1.21 9.19
N MET A 163 17.10 -0.25 9.02
CA MET A 163 17.11 1.03 9.77
C MET A 163 16.63 0.88 11.22
N TRP A 164 15.94 -0.22 11.57
CA TRP A 164 15.30 -0.36 12.88
C TRP A 164 16.30 -0.71 13.98
N SER A 165 17.42 -1.36 13.65
CA SER A 165 18.57 -1.60 14.53
C SER A 165 19.81 -0.78 14.14
N GLU A 166 20.80 -0.73 15.02
CA GLU A 166 22.02 0.04 14.85
C GLU A 166 23.07 -0.64 13.95
N ASP A 167 23.11 -1.98 13.91
CA ASP A 167 24.22 -2.76 13.34
C ASP A 167 24.59 -2.39 11.90
N VAL A 168 23.57 -2.20 11.05
CA VAL A 168 23.76 -1.87 9.63
C VAL A 168 24.27 -0.44 9.47
N ALA A 169 23.67 0.50 10.19
CA ALA A 169 24.06 1.91 10.12
C ALA A 169 25.47 2.14 10.68
N GLU A 170 25.81 1.48 11.79
CA GLU A 170 27.14 1.48 12.39
C GLU A 170 28.19 0.94 11.40
N THR A 171 27.95 -0.25 10.82
CA THR A 171 28.87 -0.83 9.85
C THR A 171 29.06 0.08 8.63
N LEU A 172 27.99 0.72 8.16
CA LEU A 172 28.05 1.64 7.01
C LEU A 172 28.91 2.87 7.30
N VAL A 173 28.73 3.53 8.45
CA VAL A 173 29.55 4.71 8.81
C VAL A 173 31.01 4.32 9.06
N GLU A 174 31.28 3.20 9.75
CA GLU A 174 32.65 2.72 10.01
C GLU A 174 33.39 2.30 8.74
N SER A 175 32.65 1.80 7.73
CA SER A 175 33.20 1.50 6.41
C SER A 175 33.20 2.70 5.45
N GLY A 176 32.87 3.90 5.97
CA GLY A 176 33.07 5.19 5.32
C GLY A 176 31.90 5.72 4.50
N ALA A 177 30.66 5.26 4.73
CA ALA A 177 29.49 5.87 4.13
C ALA A 177 29.42 7.39 4.41
N GLU A 178 28.87 8.14 3.46
CA GLU A 178 28.78 9.60 3.53
C GLU A 178 27.32 10.09 3.62
N LEU A 179 26.37 9.26 3.18
CA LEU A 179 24.92 9.44 3.29
C LEU A 179 24.30 8.08 3.60
N LEU A 180 23.18 8.05 4.32
CA LEU A 180 22.33 6.88 4.48
C LEU A 180 21.11 6.99 3.56
N ILE A 181 20.79 5.92 2.84
CA ILE A 181 19.61 5.82 1.98
C ILE A 181 18.87 4.54 2.34
N VAL A 182 17.60 4.68 2.69
CA VAL A 182 16.73 3.58 3.12
C VAL A 182 15.63 3.39 2.09
N LEU A 183 15.60 2.20 1.49
CA LEU A 183 14.53 1.79 0.58
C LEU A 183 13.46 1.07 1.41
N ASN A 184 12.20 1.51 1.37
CA ASN A 184 11.16 1.02 2.28
C ASN A 184 9.89 0.57 1.55
N GLY A 185 9.34 -0.55 1.99
CA GLY A 185 7.95 -0.96 1.81
C GLY A 185 7.30 -1.01 3.19
N SER A 186 7.22 0.14 3.85
CA SER A 186 6.67 0.26 5.21
C SER A 186 5.16 0.48 5.13
N PRO A 187 4.32 -0.50 5.52
CA PRO A 187 2.88 -0.35 5.48
C PRO A 187 2.43 0.68 6.52
N PHE A 188 1.26 1.26 6.26
CA PHE A 188 0.60 2.17 7.16
C PHE A 188 0.06 1.44 8.38
N GLU A 189 0.33 2.05 9.53
CA GLU A 189 -0.39 1.83 10.77
C GLU A 189 -0.67 3.22 11.37
N LEU A 190 -1.64 3.31 12.27
CA LEU A 190 -1.88 4.55 13.00
C LEU A 190 -0.59 4.97 13.73
N ASP A 191 -0.21 6.23 13.59
CA ASP A 191 0.96 6.85 14.23
C ASP A 191 2.33 6.31 13.73
N LYS A 192 2.36 5.55 12.62
CA LYS A 192 3.59 4.94 12.07
C LYS A 192 4.63 5.96 11.59
N LEU A 193 4.20 7.15 11.15
CA LEU A 193 5.12 8.21 10.70
C LEU A 193 6.08 8.63 11.83
N ASP A 194 5.55 8.84 13.04
CA ASP A 194 6.36 9.23 14.20
C ASP A 194 7.36 8.13 14.55
N VAL A 195 6.93 6.86 14.50
CA VAL A 195 7.82 5.70 14.71
C VAL A 195 8.95 5.67 13.68
N ARG A 196 8.66 5.92 12.40
CA ARG A 196 9.69 5.97 11.34
C ARG A 196 10.69 7.09 11.58
N LEU A 197 10.22 8.27 11.99
CA LEU A 197 11.07 9.42 12.30
C LEU A 197 11.94 9.15 13.53
N ASP A 198 11.41 8.54 14.58
CA ASP A 198 12.18 8.19 15.79
C ASP A 198 13.35 7.26 15.46
N HIS A 199 13.11 6.20 14.67
CA HIS A 199 14.18 5.31 14.22
C HIS A 199 15.19 6.04 13.34
N ALA A 200 14.75 6.87 12.41
CA ALA A 200 15.64 7.64 11.55
C ALA A 200 16.51 8.63 12.35
N VAL A 201 15.93 9.34 13.33
CA VAL A 201 16.65 10.24 14.23
C VAL A 201 17.68 9.48 15.06
N ALA A 202 17.38 8.27 15.52
CA ALA A 202 18.35 7.41 16.21
C ALA A 202 19.55 7.10 15.30
N ARG A 203 19.32 6.62 14.07
CA ARG A 203 20.40 6.31 13.11
C ARG A 203 21.24 7.54 12.74
N VAL A 204 20.61 8.69 12.53
CA VAL A 204 21.34 9.96 12.29
C VAL A 204 22.15 10.38 13.52
N SER A 205 21.61 10.19 14.74
CA SER A 205 22.33 10.54 15.98
C SER A 205 23.57 9.67 16.20
N GLU A 206 23.47 8.37 15.91
CA GLU A 206 24.55 7.39 16.05
C GLU A 206 25.65 7.62 15.01
N THR A 207 25.28 7.84 13.75
CA THR A 207 26.23 7.91 12.64
C THR A 207 26.70 9.32 12.29
N ARG A 208 25.94 10.35 12.68
CA ARG A 208 26.09 11.75 12.22
C ARG A 208 26.06 11.90 10.70
N LEU A 209 25.49 10.93 10.00
CA LEU A 209 25.26 11.01 8.55
C LEU A 209 23.82 11.48 8.29
N PRO A 210 23.59 12.27 7.23
CA PRO A 210 22.23 12.53 6.77
C PRO A 210 21.56 11.24 6.29
N LEU A 211 20.23 11.18 6.39
CA LEU A 211 19.42 10.02 6.04
C LEU A 211 18.31 10.39 5.05
N ILE A 212 18.18 9.58 4.01
CA ILE A 212 17.10 9.63 3.02
C ILE A 212 16.22 8.40 3.23
N TYR A 213 14.91 8.61 3.41
CA TYR A 213 13.92 7.57 3.58
C TYR A 213 12.94 7.61 2.40
N VAL A 214 12.98 6.62 1.52
CA VAL A 214 12.04 6.50 0.39
C VAL A 214 11.09 5.34 0.64
N ASN A 215 9.79 5.61 0.68
CA ASN A 215 8.75 4.63 0.92
C ASN A 215 7.84 4.44 -0.30
N GLN A 216 7.34 3.22 -0.46
CA GLN A 216 6.31 2.91 -1.44
C GLN A 216 4.99 3.63 -1.10
N ILE A 217 4.14 3.81 -2.10
CA ILE A 217 2.72 4.12 -1.90
C ILE A 217 1.84 3.07 -2.59
N GLY A 218 0.63 2.84 -2.07
CA GLY A 218 -0.41 2.08 -2.76
C GLY A 218 -1.08 1.03 -1.89
N GLY A 219 -2.23 0.53 -2.33
CA GLY A 219 -2.85 -0.67 -1.78
C GLY A 219 -2.27 -1.93 -2.40
N GLN A 220 -2.00 -2.93 -1.58
CA GLN A 220 -1.69 -4.29 -2.01
C GLN A 220 -2.42 -5.26 -1.08
N ASP A 221 -3.44 -5.93 -1.62
CA ASP A 221 -4.31 -6.84 -0.88
C ASP A 221 -4.82 -6.25 0.44
N ASP A 222 -4.30 -6.69 1.58
CA ASP A 222 -4.68 -6.24 2.91
C ASP A 222 -3.80 -5.13 3.49
N LEU A 223 -2.73 -4.73 2.80
CA LEU A 223 -1.82 -3.67 3.20
C LEU A 223 -2.06 -2.39 2.39
N VAL A 224 -1.78 -1.25 3.01
CA VAL A 224 -1.71 0.05 2.33
C VAL A 224 -0.40 0.72 2.71
N PHE A 225 0.33 1.22 1.72
CA PHE A 225 1.55 2.00 1.90
C PHE A 225 1.20 3.48 1.71
N ASP A 226 1.57 4.30 2.69
CA ASP A 226 1.19 5.71 2.79
C ASP A 226 2.19 6.66 2.13
N GLY A 227 3.34 6.17 1.66
CA GLY A 227 4.43 7.02 1.21
C GLY A 227 5.04 7.78 2.38
N GLY A 228 4.96 9.12 2.33
CA GLY A 228 5.48 9.99 3.39
C GLY A 228 7.01 9.97 3.47
N SER A 229 7.69 9.79 2.33
CA SER A 229 9.16 9.79 2.23
C SER A 229 9.78 11.08 2.79
N PHE A 230 10.98 11.02 3.36
CA PHE A 230 11.57 12.17 4.06
C PHE A 230 13.10 12.19 4.02
N VAL A 231 13.67 13.34 4.39
CA VAL A 231 15.13 13.57 4.50
C VAL A 231 15.46 14.23 5.82
N LEU A 232 16.39 13.63 6.57
CA LEU A 232 17.02 14.20 7.76
C LEU A 232 18.46 14.60 7.43
N ASN A 233 18.84 15.82 7.79
CA ASN A 233 20.24 16.24 7.79
C ASN A 233 21.01 15.63 8.98
N ALA A 234 22.34 15.70 8.94
CA ALA A 234 23.23 15.17 9.98
C ALA A 234 23.01 15.79 11.38
N ASP A 235 22.41 16.98 11.45
CA ASP A 235 22.02 17.66 12.68
C ASP A 235 20.63 17.25 13.20
N ARG A 236 19.96 16.34 12.47
CA ARG A 236 18.58 15.85 12.65
C ARG A 236 17.49 16.83 12.22
N ALA A 237 17.84 17.92 11.53
CA ALA A 237 16.84 18.78 10.93
C ALA A 237 16.12 18.04 9.79
N LEU A 238 14.79 18.07 9.82
CA LEU A 238 13.95 17.58 8.72
C LEU A 238 14.01 18.59 7.58
N ALA A 239 14.63 18.18 6.47
CA ALA A 239 14.80 19.02 5.28
C ALA A 239 13.63 18.86 4.31
N VAL A 240 13.18 17.61 4.13
CA VAL A 240 12.07 17.26 3.23
C VAL A 240 11.12 16.30 3.91
N GLN A 241 9.83 16.55 3.77
CA GLN A 241 8.72 15.64 4.07
C GLN A 241 7.80 15.62 2.86
N MET A 242 7.81 14.51 2.13
CA MET A 242 6.94 14.28 0.97
C MET A 242 5.49 14.03 1.45
N PRO A 243 4.49 14.35 0.61
CA PRO A 243 3.09 14.17 0.97
C PRO A 243 2.73 12.69 1.11
N SER A 244 1.94 12.34 2.12
CA SER A 244 1.35 11.02 2.26
C SER A 244 0.17 10.83 1.30
N TRP A 245 -0.13 9.56 0.96
CA TRP A 245 -1.30 9.15 0.18
C TRP A 245 -1.37 9.65 -1.26
N GLN A 246 -0.25 10.12 -1.83
CA GLN A 246 -0.13 10.40 -3.26
C GLN A 246 1.25 10.03 -3.83
N GLU A 247 1.30 9.67 -5.10
CA GLU A 247 2.58 9.53 -5.82
C GLU A 247 3.26 10.89 -5.95
N ASN A 248 4.59 10.90 -5.84
CA ASN A 248 5.36 12.14 -5.91
C ASN A 248 6.83 11.87 -6.31
N LEU A 249 7.43 12.83 -7.00
CA LEU A 249 8.85 12.85 -7.35
C LEU A 249 9.47 14.14 -6.81
N ALA A 250 10.21 14.03 -5.70
CA ALA A 250 10.87 15.18 -5.08
C ALA A 250 12.34 15.24 -5.50
N ILE A 251 12.85 16.43 -5.82
CA ILE A 251 14.27 16.64 -6.15
C ILE A 251 14.96 17.28 -4.97
N THR A 252 15.98 16.61 -4.46
CA THR A 252 16.77 17.06 -3.31
C THR A 252 18.16 17.51 -3.73
N ASN A 253 18.60 18.67 -3.23
CA ASN A 253 19.84 19.34 -3.59
C ASN A 253 20.83 19.26 -2.43
N TRP A 254 21.95 18.58 -2.67
CA TRP A 254 22.96 18.30 -1.67
C TRP A 254 24.26 19.04 -1.97
N GLN A 255 24.86 19.62 -0.93
CA GLN A 255 26.18 20.24 -0.99
C GLN A 255 27.10 19.59 0.05
N ARG A 256 28.37 19.46 -0.30
CA ARG A 256 29.39 19.00 0.64
C ARG A 256 29.89 20.18 1.48
N VAL A 257 29.74 20.07 2.80
CA VAL A 257 30.20 21.05 3.79
C VAL A 257 31.14 20.35 4.78
N GLY A 258 32.43 20.58 4.62
CA GLY A 258 33.46 19.81 5.33
C GLY A 258 33.43 18.34 4.90
N ASP A 259 33.28 17.43 5.88
CA ASP A 259 33.18 15.99 5.65
C ASP A 259 31.73 15.50 5.46
N ASN A 260 30.74 16.37 5.64
CA ASN A 260 29.31 16.02 5.61
C ASN A 260 28.62 16.47 4.33
N TRP A 261 27.50 15.82 4.02
CA TRP A 261 26.51 16.29 3.06
C TRP A 261 25.37 17.00 3.79
N VAL A 262 24.92 18.11 3.21
CA VAL A 262 23.79 18.89 3.70
C VAL A 262 22.78 19.05 2.56
N CYS A 263 21.52 18.73 2.84
CA CYS A 263 20.38 19.05 2.00
C CYS A 263 19.91 20.47 2.36
N ASP A 264 20.01 21.39 1.41
CA ASP A 264 19.66 22.81 1.61
C ASP A 264 18.17 23.10 1.36
N ASP A 265 17.39 22.08 0.99
CA ASP A 265 15.95 22.22 0.73
C ASP A 265 15.14 22.37 2.02
N LEU A 266 13.97 23.00 1.89
CA LEU A 266 12.96 23.09 2.93
C LEU A 266 11.58 22.89 2.30
N ASP A 267 11.17 21.64 2.17
CA ASP A 267 9.86 21.25 1.64
C ASP A 267 9.15 20.32 2.62
N LEU A 268 8.34 20.90 3.50
CA LEU A 268 7.71 20.19 4.61
C LEU A 268 6.20 20.12 4.41
N ASN A 269 5.73 18.99 3.87
CA ASN A 269 4.29 18.74 3.81
C ASN A 269 3.74 18.48 5.22
N PRO A 270 2.60 19.10 5.59
CA PRO A 270 2.05 18.97 6.93
C PRO A 270 1.55 17.55 7.21
N ALA A 271 1.70 17.11 8.45
CA ALA A 271 1.08 15.88 8.92
C ALA A 271 -0.45 16.01 8.82
N LEU A 272 -1.10 14.95 8.33
CA LEU A 272 -2.55 14.87 8.25
C LEU A 272 -3.16 14.48 9.59
N ASP A 273 -4.42 14.83 9.79
CA ASP A 273 -5.14 14.39 10.98
C ASP A 273 -5.36 12.86 10.98
N ARG A 274 -5.60 12.30 12.18
CA ARG A 274 -5.73 10.85 12.35
C ARG A 274 -6.87 10.25 11.52
N MET A 275 -8.02 10.92 11.45
CA MET A 275 -9.18 10.44 10.70
C MET A 275 -8.96 10.57 9.20
N GLU A 276 -8.30 11.64 8.75
CA GLU A 276 -7.90 11.78 7.35
C GLU A 276 -6.96 10.66 6.91
N ASN A 277 -5.96 10.32 7.71
CA ASN A 277 -5.05 9.20 7.41
C ASN A 277 -5.82 7.87 7.27
N VAL A 278 -6.70 7.57 8.22
CA VAL A 278 -7.52 6.34 8.14
C VAL A 278 -8.41 6.36 6.90
N TYR A 279 -9.13 7.46 6.64
CA TYR A 279 -10.04 7.53 5.51
C TYR A 279 -9.30 7.41 4.17
N ARG A 280 -8.14 8.07 4.02
CA ARG A 280 -7.30 7.96 2.82
C ARG A 280 -6.71 6.56 2.66
N ALA A 281 -6.37 5.86 3.74
CA ALA A 281 -5.97 4.45 3.68
C ALA A 281 -7.09 3.57 3.10
N LEU A 282 -8.33 3.76 3.58
CA LEU A 282 -9.51 3.03 3.09
C LEU A 282 -9.77 3.33 1.61
N MET A 283 -9.66 4.59 1.20
CA MET A 283 -9.83 5.01 -0.19
C MET A 283 -8.76 4.40 -1.10
N LEU A 284 -7.48 4.55 -0.75
CA LEU A 284 -6.37 4.08 -1.59
C LEU A 284 -6.36 2.55 -1.67
N GLY A 285 -6.56 1.86 -0.55
CA GLY A 285 -6.67 0.40 -0.50
C GLY A 285 -7.79 -0.12 -1.42
N LEU A 286 -8.99 0.45 -1.33
CA LEU A 286 -10.11 0.08 -2.19
C LEU A 286 -9.84 0.42 -3.66
N ALA A 287 -9.36 1.64 -3.94
CA ALA A 287 -9.09 2.09 -5.29
C ALA A 287 -8.10 1.17 -6.01
N ASP A 288 -7.01 0.81 -5.33
CA ASP A 288 -5.98 -0.04 -5.89
C ASP A 288 -6.44 -1.49 -6.01
N TYR A 289 -7.20 -2.01 -5.04
CA TYR A 289 -7.75 -3.36 -5.17
C TYR A 289 -8.64 -3.49 -6.41
N VAL A 290 -9.51 -2.49 -6.66
CA VAL A 290 -10.38 -2.45 -7.85
C VAL A 290 -9.56 -2.29 -9.13
N ARG A 291 -8.65 -1.32 -9.19
CA ARG A 291 -7.91 -0.97 -10.41
C ARG A 291 -6.86 -2.01 -10.77
N LYS A 292 -6.05 -2.49 -9.81
CA LYS A 292 -4.98 -3.47 -10.07
C LYS A 292 -5.54 -4.83 -10.49
N ASN A 293 -6.77 -5.16 -10.08
CA ASN A 293 -7.50 -6.36 -10.51
C ASN A 293 -8.46 -6.13 -11.68
N ASN A 294 -8.51 -4.93 -12.27
CA ASN A 294 -9.33 -4.57 -13.43
C ASN A 294 -10.86 -4.74 -13.23
N PHE A 295 -11.37 -4.52 -12.02
CA PHE A 295 -12.82 -4.49 -11.80
C PHE A 295 -13.42 -3.21 -12.42
N PRO A 296 -14.55 -3.31 -13.14
CA PRO A 296 -15.21 -2.16 -13.76
C PRO A 296 -15.89 -1.22 -12.75
N GLY A 297 -16.16 -1.70 -11.53
CA GLY A 297 -16.81 -0.96 -10.46
C GLY A 297 -17.14 -1.88 -9.28
N VAL A 298 -17.93 -1.38 -8.33
CA VAL A 298 -18.33 -2.10 -7.12
C VAL A 298 -19.84 -2.14 -6.95
N VAL A 299 -20.31 -3.17 -6.25
CA VAL A 299 -21.70 -3.30 -5.81
C VAL A 299 -21.76 -3.43 -4.29
N ILE A 300 -22.68 -2.70 -3.66
CA ILE A 300 -22.77 -2.58 -2.20
C ILE A 300 -24.22 -2.82 -1.76
N GLY A 301 -24.42 -3.69 -0.77
CA GLY A 301 -25.70 -3.79 -0.09
C GLY A 301 -25.90 -2.60 0.84
N LEU A 302 -26.88 -1.75 0.55
CA LEU A 302 -27.17 -0.54 1.34
C LEU A 302 -28.33 -0.82 2.30
N SER A 303 -28.04 -0.88 3.60
CA SER A 303 -29.02 -1.30 4.62
C SER A 303 -29.75 -0.14 5.30
N GLY A 304 -29.30 1.11 5.05
CA GLY A 304 -29.66 2.28 5.85
C GLY A 304 -28.79 2.45 7.10
N GLY A 305 -27.98 1.44 7.45
CA GLY A 305 -27.03 1.51 8.56
C GLY A 305 -25.72 2.22 8.22
N VAL A 306 -25.09 2.78 9.25
CA VAL A 306 -23.85 3.59 9.16
C VAL A 306 -22.68 2.88 8.47
N ASP A 307 -22.51 1.56 8.62
CA ASP A 307 -21.35 0.85 8.02
C ASP A 307 -21.48 0.79 6.49
N SER A 308 -22.68 0.49 6.00
CA SER A 308 -22.96 0.46 4.57
C SER A 308 -22.91 1.86 3.94
N ALA A 309 -23.36 2.88 4.67
CA ALA A 309 -23.25 4.28 4.25
C ALA A 309 -21.79 4.74 4.17
N LEU A 310 -20.98 4.47 5.20
CA LEU A 310 -19.55 4.81 5.18
C LEU A 310 -18.80 4.05 4.09
N THR A 311 -19.10 2.76 3.89
CA THR A 311 -18.51 1.96 2.81
C THR A 311 -18.85 2.54 1.44
N ALA A 312 -20.10 2.96 1.22
CA ALA A 312 -20.51 3.62 -0.01
C ALA A 312 -19.81 4.98 -0.20
N ALA A 313 -19.67 5.76 0.86
CA ALA A 313 -18.94 7.03 0.82
C ALA A 313 -17.47 6.83 0.42
N VAL A 314 -16.77 5.89 1.06
CA VAL A 314 -15.38 5.56 0.70
C VAL A 314 -15.29 5.08 -0.74
N ALA A 315 -16.22 4.23 -1.19
CA ALA A 315 -16.24 3.74 -2.57
C ALA A 315 -16.42 4.84 -3.60
N VAL A 316 -17.34 5.77 -3.35
CA VAL A 316 -17.60 6.91 -4.24
C VAL A 316 -16.41 7.86 -4.26
N ASP A 317 -15.81 8.15 -3.11
CA ASP A 317 -14.60 8.98 -3.03
C ASP A 317 -13.40 8.32 -3.73
N ALA A 318 -13.26 7.00 -3.65
CA ALA A 318 -12.15 6.26 -4.25
C ALA A 318 -12.30 6.04 -5.76
N LEU A 319 -13.52 5.81 -6.25
CA LEU A 319 -13.78 5.28 -7.60
C LEU A 319 -14.60 6.20 -8.50
N GLY A 320 -15.34 7.15 -7.93
CA GLY A 320 -16.38 7.92 -8.60
C GLY A 320 -17.75 7.24 -8.51
N ALA A 321 -18.81 8.05 -8.42
CA ALA A 321 -20.18 7.56 -8.24
C ALA A 321 -20.68 6.69 -9.41
N ASP A 322 -20.16 6.91 -10.62
CA ASP A 322 -20.48 6.12 -11.83
C ASP A 322 -20.01 4.67 -11.73
N LYS A 323 -19.05 4.38 -10.84
CA LYS A 323 -18.52 3.03 -10.60
C LYS A 323 -19.08 2.37 -9.34
N VAL A 324 -20.04 3.01 -8.66
CA VAL A 324 -20.63 2.50 -7.43
C VAL A 324 -22.12 2.22 -7.64
N ARG A 325 -22.49 0.95 -7.53
CA ARG A 325 -23.89 0.51 -7.52
C ARG A 325 -24.32 0.11 -6.12
N CYS A 326 -25.25 0.84 -5.54
CA CYS A 326 -25.91 0.46 -4.30
C CYS A 326 -27.15 -0.38 -4.59
N VAL A 327 -27.43 -1.35 -3.71
CA VAL A 327 -28.59 -2.23 -3.81
C VAL A 327 -29.25 -2.33 -2.45
N MET A 328 -30.49 -1.86 -2.37
CA MET A 328 -31.35 -2.02 -1.21
C MET A 328 -32.13 -3.32 -1.33
N MET A 329 -32.10 -4.15 -0.28
CA MET A 329 -32.69 -5.50 -0.30
C MET A 329 -33.68 -5.69 0.86
N PRO A 330 -34.88 -5.10 0.74
CA PRO A 330 -35.88 -5.14 1.81
C PRO A 330 -36.45 -6.55 1.99
N SER A 331 -36.67 -6.89 3.26
CA SER A 331 -37.43 -8.04 3.73
C SER A 331 -38.75 -7.57 4.38
N PRO A 332 -39.67 -8.48 4.74
CA PRO A 332 -40.87 -8.14 5.52
C PRO A 332 -40.59 -7.44 6.87
N TYR A 333 -39.37 -7.55 7.39
CA TYR A 333 -38.94 -6.95 8.66
C TYR A 333 -38.22 -5.61 8.51
N THR A 334 -38.03 -5.12 7.28
CA THR A 334 -37.29 -3.88 7.01
C THR A 334 -38.16 -2.66 7.34
N SER A 335 -37.65 -1.74 8.16
CA SER A 335 -38.38 -0.53 8.55
C SER A 335 -38.39 0.50 7.42
N THR A 336 -39.39 1.39 7.41
CA THR A 336 -39.46 2.52 6.46
C THR A 336 -38.25 3.45 6.61
N GLU A 337 -37.82 3.72 7.84
CA GLU A 337 -36.65 4.54 8.15
C GLU A 337 -35.38 4.02 7.45
N SER A 338 -35.11 2.71 7.51
CA SER A 338 -33.96 2.12 6.81
C SER A 338 -34.01 2.31 5.29
N LEU A 339 -35.22 2.32 4.70
CA LEU A 339 -35.40 2.56 3.26
C LEU A 339 -35.14 4.02 2.92
N GLU A 340 -35.66 4.94 3.74
CA GLU A 340 -35.47 6.38 3.59
C GLU A 340 -33.99 6.78 3.74
N ASP A 341 -33.30 6.24 4.74
CA ASP A 341 -31.88 6.48 4.99
C ASP A 341 -30.99 5.94 3.86
N ALA A 342 -31.26 4.72 3.39
CA ALA A 342 -30.52 4.15 2.26
C ALA A 342 -30.70 5.00 0.99
N ASN A 343 -31.93 5.42 0.71
CA ASN A 343 -32.20 6.31 -0.41
C ASN A 343 -31.53 7.69 -0.24
N GLY A 344 -31.59 8.27 0.96
CA GLY A 344 -30.94 9.54 1.28
C GLY A 344 -29.43 9.51 1.08
N ALA A 345 -28.76 8.49 1.62
CA ALA A 345 -27.31 8.30 1.45
C ALA A 345 -26.92 8.13 -0.04
N ALA A 346 -27.66 7.30 -0.79
CA ALA A 346 -27.39 7.14 -2.22
C ALA A 346 -27.57 8.45 -3.01
N GLN A 347 -28.59 9.25 -2.67
CA GLN A 347 -28.83 10.55 -3.28
C GLN A 347 -27.71 11.56 -2.96
N LEU A 348 -27.29 11.66 -1.70
CA LEU A 348 -26.20 12.55 -1.29
C LEU A 348 -24.88 12.19 -2.00
N LEU A 349 -24.61 10.90 -2.15
CA LEU A 349 -23.45 10.37 -2.86
C LEU A 349 -23.54 10.49 -4.38
N GLY A 350 -24.74 10.69 -4.94
CA GLY A 350 -24.99 10.58 -6.38
C GLY A 350 -24.81 9.17 -6.93
N ALA A 351 -24.87 8.15 -6.08
CA ALA A 351 -24.68 6.75 -6.45
C ALA A 351 -25.98 6.12 -7.00
N HIS A 352 -25.85 5.17 -7.92
CA HIS A 352 -27.01 4.42 -8.44
C HIS A 352 -27.59 3.52 -7.35
N LEU A 353 -28.91 3.55 -7.14
CA LEU A 353 -29.60 2.69 -6.17
C LEU A 353 -30.65 1.81 -6.85
N ASP A 354 -30.44 0.50 -6.82
CA ASP A 354 -31.45 -0.51 -7.18
C ASP A 354 -32.18 -0.99 -5.92
N THR A 355 -33.43 -1.45 -6.08
CA THR A 355 -34.17 -2.14 -5.01
C THR A 355 -34.56 -3.54 -5.45
N VAL A 356 -34.20 -4.55 -4.66
CA VAL A 356 -34.52 -5.96 -4.92
C VAL A 356 -35.17 -6.59 -3.69
N ASN A 357 -36.48 -6.82 -3.74
CA ASN A 357 -37.21 -7.44 -2.64
C ASN A 357 -36.81 -8.91 -2.47
N ILE A 358 -36.31 -9.26 -1.29
CA ILE A 358 -35.88 -10.64 -0.96
C ILE A 358 -36.97 -11.49 -0.31
N GLY A 359 -38.13 -10.89 0.01
CA GLY A 359 -39.27 -11.59 0.63
C GLY A 359 -39.69 -12.88 -0.08
N PRO A 360 -39.81 -12.91 -1.43
CA PRO A 360 -40.15 -14.14 -2.15
C PRO A 360 -39.13 -15.27 -1.98
N VAL A 361 -37.84 -14.94 -1.87
CA VAL A 361 -36.77 -15.94 -1.66
C VAL A 361 -36.85 -16.49 -0.24
N MET A 362 -37.11 -15.63 0.75
CA MET A 362 -37.31 -16.06 2.13
C MET A 362 -38.50 -17.03 2.24
N GLN A 363 -39.64 -16.69 1.66
CA GLN A 363 -40.83 -17.57 1.63
C GLN A 363 -40.55 -18.92 0.96
N ALA A 364 -39.73 -18.95 -0.08
CA ALA A 364 -39.34 -20.19 -0.73
C ALA A 364 -38.49 -21.08 0.19
N TYR A 365 -37.59 -20.49 0.99
CA TYR A 365 -36.83 -21.24 2.00
C TYR A 365 -37.71 -21.71 3.16
N ASP A 366 -38.65 -20.90 3.62
CA ASP A 366 -39.62 -21.29 4.66
C ASP A 366 -40.40 -22.53 4.21
N ALA A 367 -40.92 -22.54 2.99
CA ALA A 367 -41.64 -23.68 2.42
C ALA A 367 -40.74 -24.92 2.22
N LEU A 368 -39.47 -24.72 1.84
CA LEU A 368 -38.51 -25.81 1.66
C LEU A 368 -38.17 -26.51 2.97
N LEU A 369 -38.08 -25.75 4.06
CA LEU A 369 -37.64 -26.22 5.38
C LEU A 369 -38.80 -26.54 6.32
N GLU A 370 -40.04 -26.25 5.94
CA GLU A 370 -41.25 -26.39 6.77
C GLU A 370 -41.32 -27.74 7.50
N LEU A 371 -41.15 -28.85 6.77
CA LEU A 371 -41.22 -30.20 7.35
C LEU A 371 -40.06 -30.54 8.29
N LEU A 372 -38.90 -29.89 8.10
CA LEU A 372 -37.72 -30.10 8.93
C LEU A 372 -37.77 -29.27 10.21
N PHE A 373 -38.45 -28.11 10.19
CA PHE A 373 -38.55 -27.17 11.32
C PHE A 373 -39.87 -27.27 12.09
N VAL A 374 -40.66 -28.33 11.87
CA VAL A 374 -41.93 -28.54 12.58
C VAL A 374 -41.74 -28.48 14.10
N LYS A 375 -42.53 -27.64 14.78
CA LYS A 375 -42.51 -27.38 16.23
C LYS A 375 -41.23 -26.73 16.77
N MET A 376 -40.33 -26.26 15.91
CA MET A 376 -39.24 -25.38 16.33
C MET A 376 -39.75 -23.94 16.41
N GLN A 377 -39.18 -23.14 17.31
CA GLN A 377 -39.40 -21.70 17.34
C GLN A 377 -38.39 -21.02 16.42
N SER A 378 -38.79 -19.91 15.80
CA SER A 378 -37.86 -19.10 15.01
C SER A 378 -36.74 -18.56 15.89
N ASP A 379 -35.53 -18.59 15.35
CA ASP A 379 -34.32 -18.12 16.00
C ASP A 379 -33.39 -17.44 14.97
N THR A 380 -32.10 -17.33 15.28
CA THR A 380 -31.09 -16.75 14.38
C THR A 380 -31.03 -17.43 13.00
N THR A 381 -31.60 -18.63 12.83
CA THR A 381 -31.63 -19.37 11.58
C THR A 381 -32.38 -18.60 10.48
N GLU A 382 -33.58 -18.08 10.77
CA GLU A 382 -34.37 -17.33 9.79
C GLU A 382 -33.72 -15.98 9.44
N GLU A 383 -33.13 -15.30 10.43
CA GLU A 383 -32.33 -14.08 10.23
C GLU A 383 -31.10 -14.34 9.34
N ASN A 384 -30.42 -15.48 9.56
CA ASN A 384 -29.28 -15.89 8.75
C ASN A 384 -29.70 -16.22 7.29
N ILE A 385 -30.89 -16.78 7.07
CA ILE A 385 -31.43 -17.01 5.71
C ILE A 385 -31.65 -15.67 5.01
N GLN A 386 -32.19 -14.67 5.71
CA GLN A 386 -32.35 -13.32 5.18
C GLN A 386 -31.01 -12.72 4.75
N ALA A 387 -29.97 -12.81 5.59
CA ALA A 387 -28.63 -12.31 5.26
C ALA A 387 -28.03 -13.05 4.05
N ARG A 388 -28.17 -14.37 3.97
CA ARG A 388 -27.69 -15.18 2.84
C ARG A 388 -28.43 -14.88 1.53
N ALA A 389 -29.73 -14.61 1.58
CA ALA A 389 -30.49 -14.20 0.40
C ALA A 389 -29.96 -12.87 -0.17
N ARG A 390 -29.57 -11.93 0.69
CA ARG A 390 -28.89 -10.68 0.28
C ARG A 390 -27.53 -10.96 -0.34
N GLY A 391 -26.71 -11.78 0.31
CA GLY A 391 -25.40 -12.19 -0.20
C GLY A 391 -25.49 -12.79 -1.61
N ILE A 392 -26.38 -13.77 -1.81
CA ILE A 392 -26.62 -14.41 -3.12
C ILE A 392 -27.09 -13.37 -4.15
N THR A 393 -27.96 -12.45 -3.77
CA THR A 393 -28.46 -11.40 -4.69
C THR A 393 -27.31 -10.49 -5.16
N LEU A 394 -26.46 -10.01 -4.26
CA LEU A 394 -25.29 -9.19 -4.61
C LEU A 394 -24.29 -9.95 -5.49
N MET A 395 -24.02 -11.21 -5.14
CA MET A 395 -23.14 -12.07 -5.93
C MET A 395 -23.71 -12.32 -7.34
N ALA A 396 -25.02 -12.54 -7.49
CA ALA A 396 -25.64 -12.69 -8.79
C ALA A 396 -25.48 -11.43 -9.67
N LEU A 397 -25.63 -10.23 -9.08
CA LEU A 397 -25.39 -8.95 -9.77
C LEU A 397 -23.91 -8.80 -10.14
N SER A 398 -23.00 -9.13 -9.22
CA SER A 398 -21.56 -9.16 -9.46
C SER A 398 -21.19 -10.08 -10.63
N ASN A 399 -21.68 -11.33 -10.64
CA ASN A 399 -21.44 -12.26 -11.74
C ASN A 399 -22.01 -11.80 -13.08
N LYS A 400 -23.13 -11.06 -13.06
CA LYS A 400 -23.77 -10.56 -14.29
C LYS A 400 -23.07 -9.34 -14.88
N PHE A 401 -22.65 -8.40 -14.04
CA PHE A 401 -22.13 -7.09 -14.45
C PHE A 401 -20.62 -6.92 -14.29
N GLY A 402 -19.96 -7.87 -13.62
CA GLY A 402 -18.52 -7.87 -13.36
C GLY A 402 -18.08 -6.97 -12.19
N HIS A 403 -18.99 -6.26 -11.52
CA HIS A 403 -18.65 -5.45 -10.34
C HIS A 403 -18.18 -6.31 -9.17
N MET A 404 -17.25 -5.80 -8.36
CA MET A 404 -16.84 -6.45 -7.12
C MET A 404 -17.82 -6.15 -5.98
N VAL A 405 -18.27 -7.17 -5.25
CA VAL A 405 -19.10 -6.97 -4.06
C VAL A 405 -18.23 -6.44 -2.92
N LEU A 406 -18.62 -5.34 -2.29
CA LEU A 406 -18.04 -4.89 -1.02
C LEU A 406 -18.88 -5.40 0.14
N SER A 407 -18.24 -6.12 1.08
CA SER A 407 -18.85 -6.37 2.37
C SER A 407 -18.67 -5.15 3.28
N THR A 408 -19.62 -4.97 4.19
CA THR A 408 -19.74 -3.75 5.02
C THR A 408 -19.45 -4.02 6.49
N GLY A 409 -19.09 -5.26 6.85
CA GLY A 409 -18.77 -5.64 8.22
C GLY A 409 -17.56 -4.90 8.78
N ASN A 410 -17.67 -4.42 10.02
CA ASN A 410 -16.61 -3.69 10.72
C ASN A 410 -15.81 -4.60 11.68
N LYS A 411 -14.69 -4.09 12.21
CA LYS A 411 -13.80 -4.86 13.10
C LYS A 411 -14.51 -5.35 14.37
N SER A 412 -15.44 -4.57 14.92
CA SER A 412 -16.18 -4.97 16.13
C SER A 412 -17.06 -6.19 15.87
N GLU A 413 -17.77 -6.21 14.75
CA GLU A 413 -18.65 -7.33 14.34
C GLU A 413 -17.85 -8.61 14.09
N VAL A 414 -16.77 -8.51 13.30
CA VAL A 414 -15.90 -9.64 12.98
C VAL A 414 -15.23 -10.19 14.25
N SER A 415 -14.85 -9.34 15.20
CA SER A 415 -14.17 -9.75 16.43
C SER A 415 -15.03 -10.63 17.34
N VAL A 416 -16.35 -10.39 17.39
CA VAL A 416 -17.26 -11.15 18.27
C VAL A 416 -18.16 -12.12 17.49
N GLY A 417 -17.94 -12.25 16.17
CA GLY A 417 -18.74 -13.11 15.30
C GLY A 417 -20.17 -12.61 15.09
N TYR A 418 -20.44 -11.31 15.25
CA TYR A 418 -21.75 -10.72 15.00
C TYR A 418 -21.96 -10.48 13.49
N SER A 419 -21.96 -11.58 12.75
CA SER A 419 -21.94 -11.62 11.28
C SER A 419 -22.45 -12.96 10.77
N THR A 420 -23.06 -12.97 9.59
CA THR A 420 -23.55 -14.19 8.94
C THR A 420 -22.57 -14.66 7.88
N LEU A 421 -21.99 -15.85 8.07
CA LEU A 421 -21.24 -16.52 7.00
C LEU A 421 -22.13 -16.72 5.76
N TYR A 422 -21.59 -16.31 4.61
CA TYR A 422 -22.26 -16.32 3.31
C TYR A 422 -23.47 -15.37 3.22
N GLY A 423 -23.60 -14.43 4.17
CA GLY A 423 -24.58 -13.36 4.18
C GLY A 423 -23.89 -12.00 4.09
N ASP A 424 -23.88 -11.23 5.18
CA ASP A 424 -23.23 -9.92 5.27
C ASP A 424 -21.70 -9.97 5.06
N LEU A 425 -21.07 -11.12 5.29
CA LEU A 425 -19.65 -11.34 4.97
C LEU A 425 -19.38 -11.62 3.48
N CYS A 426 -20.41 -11.78 2.64
CA CYS A 426 -20.20 -11.95 1.20
C CYS A 426 -19.58 -10.69 0.58
N GLY A 427 -18.39 -10.84 0.00
CA GLY A 427 -17.67 -9.76 -0.65
C GLY A 427 -16.36 -10.24 -1.26
N GLY A 428 -15.88 -9.53 -2.28
CA GLY A 428 -14.50 -9.67 -2.77
C GLY A 428 -13.52 -8.81 -1.97
N PHE A 429 -14.01 -7.78 -1.28
CA PHE A 429 -13.21 -6.90 -0.44
C PHE A 429 -14.05 -6.34 0.73
N SER A 430 -13.42 -6.13 1.89
CA SER A 430 -14.06 -5.55 3.07
C SER A 430 -13.30 -4.30 3.48
N VAL A 431 -13.90 -3.14 3.21
CA VAL A 431 -13.28 -1.83 3.47
C VAL A 431 -13.10 -1.63 4.98
N LEU A 432 -14.12 -1.99 5.78
CA LEU A 432 -14.16 -1.67 7.21
C LEU A 432 -13.64 -2.79 8.12
N LYS A 433 -13.06 -3.88 7.56
CA LYS A 433 -12.64 -5.07 8.34
C LYS A 433 -11.72 -4.75 9.51
N ASP A 434 -10.90 -3.70 9.40
CA ASP A 434 -9.96 -3.28 10.43
C ASP A 434 -10.35 -1.97 11.15
N VAL A 435 -11.60 -1.50 10.96
CA VAL A 435 -12.14 -0.28 11.57
C VAL A 435 -13.13 -0.65 12.67
N TYR A 436 -12.87 -0.27 13.92
CA TYR A 436 -13.83 -0.47 15.01
C TYR A 436 -15.10 0.37 14.83
N LYS A 437 -16.22 -0.10 15.37
CA LYS A 437 -17.51 0.59 15.26
C LYS A 437 -17.48 2.05 15.75
N THR A 438 -16.73 2.33 16.81
CA THR A 438 -16.52 3.70 17.31
C THR A 438 -15.87 4.58 16.25
N THR A 439 -14.83 4.07 15.60
CA THR A 439 -14.12 4.75 14.52
C THR A 439 -14.99 4.89 13.27
N VAL A 440 -15.90 3.96 12.98
CA VAL A 440 -16.90 4.13 11.91
C VAL A 440 -17.74 5.39 12.13
N PHE A 441 -18.27 5.61 13.34
CA PHE A 441 -19.01 6.83 13.65
C PHE A 441 -18.16 8.10 13.53
N ASP A 442 -16.91 8.05 14.00
CA ASP A 442 -16.01 9.21 13.93
C ASP A 442 -15.61 9.55 12.50
N LEU A 443 -15.36 8.54 11.66
CA LEU A 443 -15.10 8.71 10.23
C LEU A 443 -16.32 9.25 9.49
N SER A 444 -17.54 8.79 9.80
CA SER A 444 -18.76 9.33 9.19
C SER A 444 -18.94 10.81 9.54
N ARG A 445 -18.71 11.21 10.79
CA ARG A 445 -18.76 12.62 11.21
C ARG A 445 -17.67 13.44 10.53
N TRP A 446 -16.44 12.93 10.52
CA TRP A 446 -15.30 13.58 9.89
C TRP A 446 -15.56 13.78 8.39
N ARG A 447 -16.01 12.74 7.67
CA ARG A 447 -16.29 12.80 6.23
C ARG A 447 -17.45 13.74 5.89
N ASN A 448 -18.43 13.89 6.76
CA ASN A 448 -19.50 14.89 6.58
C ASN A 448 -19.00 16.33 6.75
N ALA A 449 -17.96 16.53 7.54
CA ALA A 449 -17.35 17.84 7.79
C ALA A 449 -16.21 18.18 6.80
N GLN A 450 -15.51 17.16 6.30
CA GLN A 450 -14.28 17.30 5.52
C GLN A 450 -14.35 16.44 4.26
N ARG A 451 -13.86 16.99 3.15
CA ARG A 451 -13.62 16.20 1.92
C ARG A 451 -12.12 15.99 1.77
N PRO A 452 -11.62 14.74 1.79
CA PRO A 452 -10.20 14.48 1.61
C PRO A 452 -9.72 14.92 0.23
N MET A 453 -8.47 15.35 0.14
CA MET A 453 -7.85 15.64 -1.15
C MET A 453 -7.85 14.39 -2.04
N GLY A 454 -8.15 14.56 -3.32
CA GLY A 454 -8.23 13.46 -4.29
C GLY A 454 -9.55 12.67 -4.27
N ALA A 455 -10.47 12.95 -3.34
CA ALA A 455 -11.79 12.33 -3.32
C ALA A 455 -12.61 12.68 -4.57
N MET A 456 -13.18 11.66 -5.22
CA MET A 456 -14.04 11.82 -6.39
C MET A 456 -15.52 12.09 -6.04
N GLY A 457 -15.91 11.90 -4.78
CA GLY A 457 -17.27 12.13 -4.31
C GLY A 457 -17.60 13.60 -4.03
N PRO A 458 -18.86 13.88 -3.70
CA PRO A 458 -19.36 15.24 -3.55
C PRO A 458 -18.80 15.96 -2.30
N ASN A 459 -18.87 17.29 -2.33
CA ASN A 459 -18.58 18.13 -1.18
C ASN A 459 -19.75 18.11 -0.18
N GLY A 460 -19.44 18.29 1.11
CA GLY A 460 -20.44 18.38 2.18
C GLY A 460 -20.86 17.01 2.71
N PRO A 461 -22.03 16.95 3.38
CA PRO A 461 -22.57 15.71 3.94
C PRO A 461 -22.84 14.66 2.85
N VAL A 462 -22.50 13.41 3.17
CA VAL A 462 -22.61 12.25 2.28
C VAL A 462 -23.27 11.05 2.94
#